data_AF-A0AA40FQ57-F1
#
_entry.id   AF-A0AA40FQ57-F1
#
_cell.length_a   1.000
_cell.length_b   1.000
_cell.length_c   1.000
_cell.angle_alpha   90.00
_cell.angle_beta   90.00
_cell.angle_gamma   90.00
#
_symmetry.space_group_name_H-M   'P 1'
#
loop_
_entity.id
_entity.type
_entity.pdbx_description
1 polymer ?
#
loop_
_entity_poly.entity_id
_entity_poly.type
_entity_poly.pdbx_seq_one_letter_code
_entity_poly.pdbx_strand_id
1 'polypeptide(L)'
;MMRTPWKAIFTSVPMWALVIVHCGQNWGYWTLITELPTYMNDILKFNLKENGWVSALPYLVMWILSFPICWLADYALKKDISKGIIRKVCNTIAHWGPAVALIFLSTMSVHDPTIATAILVIAVGLNAGSLCGFQINHIDLSPNFAGTMMSITNCIASVTAIIAPIVCNMIVYEKNMNQWNVVFYLAAAIYISGNLIFIVFGSSEIQPWNNPKNANVQEQSEKELTVI
;
A
#
# COMPACT_ATOMS: atom_id res chain seq x y z
N MET A 1 0.79 26.22 18.98
CA MET A 1 0.33 24.96 18.35
C MET A 1 -1.14 25.11 17.99
N MET A 2 -1.53 24.75 16.77
CA MET A 2 -2.94 24.68 16.40
C MET A 2 -3.61 23.53 17.17
N ARG A 3 -4.83 23.71 17.67
CA ARG A 3 -5.61 22.60 18.24
C ARG A 3 -5.89 21.58 17.14
N THR A 4 -5.58 20.32 17.39
CA THR A 4 -5.80 19.23 16.44
C THR A 4 -7.30 18.96 16.28
N PRO A 5 -7.87 19.07 15.06
CA PRO A 5 -9.30 18.89 14.84
C PRO A 5 -9.64 17.39 14.72
N TRP A 6 -9.53 16.66 15.83
CA TRP A 6 -9.72 15.20 15.89
C TRP A 6 -11.01 14.71 15.23
N LYS A 7 -12.15 15.37 15.54
CA LYS A 7 -13.45 15.00 14.98
C LYS A 7 -13.46 15.13 13.45
N ALA A 8 -12.91 16.22 12.90
CA ALA A 8 -12.88 16.42 11.45
C ALA A 8 -11.95 15.41 10.75
N ILE A 9 -10.82 15.07 11.36
CA ILE A 9 -9.88 14.06 10.82
C ILE A 9 -10.57 12.70 10.74
N PHE A 10 -11.17 12.23 11.86
CA PHE A 10 -11.81 10.92 11.93
C PHE A 10 -13.15 10.83 11.21
N THR A 11 -13.78 11.95 10.85
CA THR A 11 -15.01 11.96 10.03
C THR A 11 -14.70 12.09 8.54
N SER A 12 -13.43 12.33 8.17
CA SER A 12 -13.06 12.56 6.76
C SER A 12 -12.93 11.23 5.98
N VAL A 13 -13.65 11.15 4.87
CA VAL A 13 -13.63 10.00 3.96
C VAL A 13 -12.23 9.68 3.42
N PRO A 14 -11.42 10.66 2.99
CA PRO A 14 -10.09 10.35 2.46
C PRO A 14 -9.11 9.83 3.53
N MET A 15 -9.32 10.14 4.82
CA MET A 15 -8.54 9.57 5.92
C MET A 15 -8.83 8.07 6.07
N TRP A 16 -10.10 7.66 6.05
CA TRP A 16 -10.46 6.24 6.10
C TRP A 16 -10.00 5.47 4.85
N ALA A 17 -10.10 6.10 3.67
CA ALA A 17 -9.53 5.52 2.45
C ALA A 17 -8.01 5.28 2.58
N LEU A 18 -7.28 6.21 3.22
CA LEU A 18 -5.86 6.06 3.53
C LEU A 18 -5.58 4.98 4.56
N VAL A 19 -6.40 4.85 5.60
CA VAL A 19 -6.25 3.78 6.60
C VAL A 19 -6.41 2.42 5.93
N ILE A 20 -7.47 2.24 5.14
CA ILE A 20 -7.78 0.95 4.50
C ILE A 20 -6.69 0.54 3.52
N VAL A 21 -6.22 1.46 2.67
CA VAL A 21 -5.14 1.15 1.72
C VAL A 21 -3.82 0.87 2.42
N HIS A 22 -3.51 1.58 3.51
CA HIS A 22 -2.32 1.32 4.30
C HIS A 22 -2.38 -0.06 4.97
N CYS A 23 -3.55 -0.44 5.50
CA CYS A 23 -3.77 -1.78 6.07
C CYS A 23 -3.60 -2.88 5.01
N GLY A 24 -4.20 -2.69 3.83
CA GLY A 24 -4.07 -3.65 2.73
C GLY A 24 -2.63 -3.79 2.24
N GLN A 25 -1.92 -2.66 2.10
CA GLN A 25 -0.50 -2.65 1.76
C GLN A 25 0.33 -3.38 2.80
N ASN A 26 0.15 -3.08 4.09
CA ASN A 26 0.90 -3.73 5.16
C ASN A 26 0.61 -5.23 5.21
N TRP A 27 -0.66 -5.64 5.07
CA TRP A 27 -1.00 -7.06 5.02
C TRP A 27 -0.22 -7.77 3.91
N GLY A 28 -0.35 -7.31 2.67
CA GLY A 28 0.25 -7.99 1.54
C GLY A 28 1.78 -7.89 1.53
N TYR A 29 2.33 -6.73 1.87
CA TYR A 29 3.77 -6.50 1.87
C TYR A 29 4.45 -7.33 2.95
N TRP A 30 3.96 -7.29 4.19
CA TRP A 30 4.53 -8.10 5.27
C TRP A 30 4.34 -9.59 5.05
N THR A 31 3.18 -10.03 4.53
CA THR A 31 2.98 -11.44 4.15
C THR A 31 4.00 -11.86 3.11
N LEU A 32 4.21 -11.05 2.06
CA LEU A 32 5.26 -11.31 1.09
C LEU A 32 6.61 -11.38 1.78
N ILE A 33 6.95 -10.49 2.72
CA ILE A 33 8.24 -10.51 3.40
C ILE A 33 8.47 -11.77 4.22
N THR A 34 7.50 -12.11 5.07
CA THR A 34 7.65 -13.18 6.07
C THR A 34 7.50 -14.55 5.45
N GLU A 35 6.63 -14.67 4.44
CA GLU A 35 6.25 -15.95 3.86
C GLU A 35 7.02 -16.27 2.57
N LEU A 36 7.61 -15.28 1.86
CA LEU A 36 8.47 -15.55 0.69
C LEU A 36 9.53 -16.61 0.98
N PRO A 37 10.34 -16.45 2.05
CA PRO A 37 11.45 -17.35 2.29
C PRO A 37 10.95 -18.77 2.56
N THR A 38 9.85 -18.88 3.31
CA THR A 38 9.19 -20.15 3.61
C THR A 38 8.64 -20.81 2.35
N TYR A 39 8.00 -20.05 1.46
CA TYR A 39 7.52 -20.55 0.16
C TYR A 39 8.67 -21.03 -0.74
N MET A 40 9.75 -20.26 -0.81
CA MET A 40 10.95 -20.63 -1.57
C MET A 40 11.60 -21.92 -1.02
N ASN A 41 11.62 -22.10 0.30
CA ASN A 41 12.13 -23.32 0.92
C ASN A 41 11.23 -24.53 0.70
N ASP A 42 9.95 -24.37 1.02
CA ASP A 42 9.04 -25.50 1.20
C ASP A 42 8.46 -25.97 -0.13
N ILE A 43 8.17 -25.04 -1.06
CA ILE A 43 7.58 -25.33 -2.37
C ILE A 43 8.63 -25.37 -3.47
N LEU A 44 9.47 -24.33 -3.57
CA LEU A 44 10.48 -24.25 -4.62
C LEU A 44 11.73 -25.10 -4.35
N LYS A 45 11.81 -25.72 -3.15
CA LYS A 45 12.95 -26.53 -2.67
C LYS A 45 14.29 -25.81 -2.81
N PHE A 46 14.26 -24.48 -2.77
CA PHE A 46 15.46 -23.66 -2.88
C PHE A 46 16.24 -23.77 -1.57
N ASN A 47 17.51 -24.15 -1.65
CA ASN A 47 18.35 -24.21 -0.46
C ASN A 47 18.72 -22.78 -0.02
N LEU A 48 17.89 -22.16 0.83
CA LEU A 48 18.12 -20.78 1.30
C LEU A 48 19.48 -20.60 1.98
N LYS A 49 20.04 -21.68 2.54
CA LYS A 49 21.34 -21.64 3.21
C LYS A 49 22.51 -21.40 2.24
N GLU A 50 22.36 -21.82 0.99
CA GLU A 50 23.35 -21.60 -0.07
C GLU A 50 23.00 -20.36 -0.91
N ASN A 51 21.71 -20.02 -1.04
CA ASN A 51 21.22 -19.00 -1.94
C ASN A 51 20.58 -17.78 -1.25
N GLY A 52 21.08 -17.37 -0.08
CA GLY A 52 20.54 -16.22 0.66
C GLY A 52 20.49 -14.91 -0.15
N TRP A 53 21.34 -14.77 -1.18
CA TRP A 53 21.31 -13.63 -2.10
C TRP A 53 20.00 -13.59 -2.93
N VAL A 54 19.40 -14.74 -3.26
CA VAL A 54 18.14 -14.82 -4.00
C VAL A 54 16.97 -14.31 -3.17
N SER A 55 16.96 -14.58 -1.87
CA SER A 55 15.95 -14.04 -0.95
C SER A 55 16.10 -12.53 -0.74
N ALA A 56 17.28 -11.96 -1.01
CA ALA A 56 17.51 -10.52 -0.95
C ALA A 56 17.12 -9.77 -2.25
N LEU A 57 17.05 -10.47 -3.39
CA LEU A 57 16.74 -9.87 -4.70
C LEU A 57 15.43 -9.07 -4.73
N PRO A 58 14.29 -9.55 -4.21
CA PRO A 58 13.03 -8.83 -4.31
C PRO A 58 13.11 -7.44 -3.65
N TYR A 59 13.79 -7.36 -2.50
CA TYR A 59 13.97 -6.11 -1.75
C TYR A 59 15.00 -5.19 -2.41
N LEU A 60 16.08 -5.74 -2.95
CA LEU A 60 17.07 -4.98 -3.69
C LEU A 60 16.46 -4.38 -4.97
N VAL A 61 15.63 -5.15 -5.67
CA VAL A 61 14.90 -4.68 -6.85
C VAL A 61 13.88 -3.61 -6.47
N MET A 62 13.13 -3.78 -5.38
CA MET A 62 12.23 -2.74 -4.87
C MET A 62 12.99 -1.44 -4.55
N TRP A 63 14.16 -1.54 -3.91
CA TRP A 63 15.00 -0.38 -3.61
C TRP A 63 15.47 0.31 -4.89
N ILE A 64 15.96 -0.43 -5.89
CA ILE A 64 16.39 0.13 -7.17
C ILE A 64 15.21 0.75 -7.92
N LEU A 65 14.05 0.09 -7.95
CA LEU A 65 12.84 0.58 -8.65
C LEU A 65 12.20 1.78 -7.96
N SER A 66 12.49 2.02 -6.67
CA SER A 66 12.00 3.21 -5.98
C SER A 66 12.49 4.50 -6.63
N PHE A 67 13.75 4.56 -7.08
CA PHE A 67 14.33 5.74 -7.72
C PHE A 67 13.62 6.15 -9.02
N PRO A 68 13.48 5.29 -10.05
CA PRO A 68 12.82 5.67 -11.29
C PRO A 68 11.33 5.95 -11.09
N ILE A 69 10.65 5.26 -10.16
CA ILE A 69 9.24 5.54 -9.88
C ILE A 69 9.06 6.91 -9.22
N CYS A 70 9.91 7.26 -8.25
CA CYS A 70 9.93 8.61 -7.66
C CYS A 70 10.23 9.66 -8.71
N TRP A 71 11.27 9.45 -9.52
CA TRP A 71 11.64 10.39 -10.58
C TRP A 71 10.52 10.58 -11.61
N LEU A 72 9.84 9.51 -12.02
CA LEU A 72 8.72 9.57 -12.96
C LEU A 72 7.53 10.30 -12.36
N ALA A 73 7.23 10.08 -11.08
CA ALA A 73 6.17 10.80 -10.36
C ALA A 73 6.48 12.30 -10.28
N ASP A 74 7.72 12.67 -9.95
CA ASP A 74 8.16 14.07 -9.91
C ASP A 74 8.17 14.71 -11.30
N TYR A 75 8.55 13.96 -12.34
CA TYR A 75 8.48 14.41 -13.72
C TYR A 75 7.04 14.66 -14.18
N ALA A 76 6.12 13.76 -13.82
CA ALA A 76 4.69 13.91 -14.09
C ALA A 76 4.11 15.16 -13.40
N LEU A 77 4.53 15.44 -12.16
CA LEU A 77 4.17 16.67 -11.45
C LEU A 77 4.66 17.93 -12.16
N LYS A 78 5.88 17.91 -12.72
CA LYS A 78 6.43 19.03 -13.52
C LYS A 78 5.71 19.27 -14.84
N LYS A 79 4.91 18.30 -15.30
CA LYS A 79 4.10 18.36 -16.53
C LYS A 79 2.65 18.77 -16.24
N ASP A 80 2.38 19.36 -15.07
CA ASP A 80 1.06 19.82 -14.62
C ASP A 80 -0.01 18.71 -14.54
N ILE A 81 0.41 17.44 -14.39
CA ILE A 81 -0.53 16.35 -14.12
C ILE A 81 -1.00 16.47 -12.66
N SER A 82 -2.32 16.34 -12.45
CA SER A 82 -2.92 16.42 -11.10
C SER A 82 -2.28 15.41 -10.15
N LYS A 83 -1.89 15.88 -8.96
CA LYS A 83 -1.31 15.05 -7.89
C LYS A 83 -2.17 13.82 -7.62
N GLY A 84 -3.50 13.99 -7.56
CA GLY A 84 -4.42 12.90 -7.28
C GLY A 84 -4.37 11.78 -8.31
N ILE A 85 -4.19 12.11 -9.60
CA ILE A 85 -4.05 11.12 -10.67
C ILE A 85 -2.73 10.37 -10.48
N ILE A 86 -1.62 11.08 -10.25
CA ILE A 86 -0.31 10.46 -10.05
C ILE A 86 -0.33 9.53 -8.84
N ARG A 87 -0.87 9.97 -7.70
CA ARG A 87 -0.99 9.15 -6.48
C ARG A 87 -1.81 7.89 -6.73
N LYS A 88 -2.95 8.01 -7.41
CA LYS A 88 -3.82 6.86 -7.74
C LYS A 88 -3.15 5.88 -8.69
N VAL A 89 -2.46 6.36 -9.74
CA VAL A 89 -1.74 5.51 -10.70
C VAL A 89 -0.58 4.77 -10.01
N CYS A 90 0.26 5.49 -9.27
CA CYS A 90 1.36 4.88 -8.52
C CYS A 90 0.86 3.83 -7.52
N ASN A 91 -0.23 4.14 -6.80
CA ASN A 91 -0.81 3.20 -5.85
C ASN A 91 -1.42 1.96 -6.53
N THR A 92 -2.03 2.15 -7.71
CA THR A 92 -2.60 1.06 -8.52
C THR A 92 -1.51 0.11 -9.01
N ILE A 93 -0.41 0.64 -9.54
CA ILE A 93 0.74 -0.18 -9.93
C ILE A 93 1.28 -0.96 -8.73
N ALA A 94 1.34 -0.32 -7.56
CA ALA A 94 1.89 -0.92 -6.36
C ALA A 94 0.99 -1.95 -5.67
N HIS A 95 -0.32 -1.96 -5.92
CA HIS A 95 -1.24 -2.93 -5.32
C HIS A 95 -1.73 -3.97 -6.32
N TRP A 96 -2.21 -3.52 -7.49
CA TRP A 96 -2.72 -4.44 -8.52
C TRP A 96 -1.59 -5.18 -9.22
N GLY A 97 -0.41 -4.58 -9.38
CA GLY A 97 0.76 -5.25 -9.92
C GLY A 97 1.15 -6.51 -9.13
N PRO A 98 1.41 -6.41 -7.81
CA PRO A 98 1.66 -7.57 -6.97
C PRO A 98 0.48 -8.54 -6.91
N ALA A 99 -0.77 -8.06 -6.88
CA ALA A 99 -1.95 -8.92 -6.86
C ALA A 99 -2.05 -9.80 -8.12
N VAL A 100 -1.84 -9.22 -9.30
CA VAL A 100 -1.82 -9.97 -10.57
C VAL A 100 -0.66 -10.95 -10.60
N ALA A 101 0.52 -10.54 -10.15
CA ALA A 101 1.69 -11.43 -10.08
C ALA A 101 1.45 -12.62 -9.13
N LEU A 102 0.78 -12.40 -7.99
CA LEU A 102 0.41 -13.45 -7.04
C LEU A 102 -0.64 -14.42 -7.59
N ILE A 103 -1.66 -13.91 -8.29
CA ILE A 103 -2.66 -14.74 -8.98
C ILE A 103 -2.01 -15.56 -10.10
N PHE A 104 -1.08 -14.96 -10.84
CA PHE A 104 -0.34 -15.65 -11.89
C PHE A 104 0.55 -16.76 -11.31
N LEU A 105 1.22 -16.48 -10.18
CA LEU A 105 2.02 -17.46 -9.45
C LEU A 105 1.19 -18.62 -8.89
N SER A 106 -0.05 -18.38 -8.47
CA SER A 106 -0.93 -19.43 -7.92
C SER A 106 -1.58 -20.30 -9.00
N THR A 107 -1.81 -19.73 -10.19
CA THR A 107 -2.45 -20.42 -11.33
C THR A 107 -1.46 -21.19 -12.19
N MET A 108 -0.25 -20.66 -12.41
CA MET A 108 0.82 -21.48 -12.94
C MET A 108 1.34 -22.36 -11.82
N SER A 109 1.10 -23.68 -11.89
CA SER A 109 1.96 -24.64 -11.18
C SER A 109 3.36 -24.55 -11.77
N VAL A 110 4.11 -23.51 -11.37
CA VAL A 110 5.44 -23.27 -11.89
C VAL A 110 6.34 -24.37 -11.33
N HIS A 111 6.61 -25.38 -12.16
CA HIS A 111 7.58 -26.43 -11.85
C HIS A 111 9.02 -25.89 -11.79
N ASP A 112 9.27 -24.70 -12.36
CA ASP A 112 10.57 -24.04 -12.35
C ASP A 112 10.71 -22.98 -11.23
N PRO A 113 11.55 -23.21 -10.22
CA PRO A 113 11.77 -22.28 -9.13
C PRO A 113 12.33 -20.91 -9.56
N THR A 114 12.99 -20.86 -10.73
CA THR A 114 13.57 -19.62 -11.28
C THR A 114 12.47 -18.66 -11.72
N ILE A 115 11.46 -19.17 -12.42
CA ILE A 115 10.35 -18.37 -12.93
C ILE A 115 9.48 -17.86 -11.77
N ALA A 116 9.20 -18.72 -10.79
CA ALA A 116 8.45 -18.34 -9.60
C ALA A 116 9.15 -17.22 -8.82
N THR A 117 10.47 -17.33 -8.66
CA THR A 117 11.30 -16.30 -8.03
C THR A 117 11.27 -14.99 -8.82
N ALA A 118 11.38 -15.03 -10.14
CA ALA A 118 11.31 -13.83 -10.98
C ALA A 118 9.97 -13.09 -10.85
N ILE A 119 8.85 -13.83 -10.83
CA ILE A 119 7.51 -13.25 -10.62
C ILE A 119 7.41 -12.59 -9.25
N LEU A 120 7.92 -13.23 -8.20
CA LEU A 120 7.94 -12.67 -6.84
C LEU A 120 8.82 -11.42 -6.75
N VAL A 121 9.98 -11.41 -7.41
CA VAL A 121 10.86 -10.23 -7.49
C VAL A 121 10.14 -9.06 -8.17
N ILE A 122 9.41 -9.32 -9.25
CA ILE A 122 8.60 -8.29 -9.93
C ILE A 122 7.47 -7.81 -9.00
N ALA A 123 6.78 -8.71 -8.31
CA ALA A 123 5.70 -8.36 -7.38
C ALA A 123 6.19 -7.43 -6.26
N VAL A 124 7.28 -7.79 -5.57
CA VAL A 124 7.86 -6.95 -4.51
C VAL A 124 8.43 -5.65 -5.11
N GLY A 125 9.03 -5.72 -6.29
CA GLY A 125 9.53 -4.55 -7.01
C GLY A 125 8.46 -3.49 -7.29
N LEU A 126 7.28 -3.91 -7.75
CA LEU A 126 6.16 -3.02 -8.04
C LEU A 126 5.61 -2.31 -6.79
N ASN A 127 5.76 -2.91 -5.60
CA ASN A 127 5.37 -2.27 -4.33
C ASN A 127 6.12 -0.95 -4.08
N ALA A 128 7.26 -0.71 -4.73
CA ALA A 128 7.98 0.57 -4.65
C ALA A 128 7.09 1.78 -5.02
N GLY A 129 6.08 1.60 -5.88
CA GLY A 129 5.13 2.66 -6.22
C GLY A 129 4.24 3.13 -5.07
N SER A 130 4.15 2.36 -3.98
CA SER A 130 3.37 2.73 -2.80
C SER A 130 3.96 3.93 -2.05
N LEU A 131 5.28 4.13 -2.15
CA LEU A 131 5.99 5.30 -1.63
C LEU A 131 5.48 6.59 -2.30
N CYS A 132 5.31 6.55 -3.63
CA CYS A 132 4.80 7.67 -4.41
C CYS A 132 3.27 7.75 -4.44
N GLY A 133 2.58 6.72 -3.96
CA GLY A 133 1.13 6.61 -3.91
C GLY A 133 0.56 7.09 -2.57
N PHE A 134 0.12 6.16 -1.73
CA PHE A 134 -0.57 6.49 -0.48
C PHE A 134 0.34 7.14 0.59
N GLN A 135 1.65 6.83 0.61
CA GLN A 135 2.53 7.35 1.68
C GLN A 135 2.63 8.88 1.64
N ILE A 136 2.97 9.45 0.49
CA ILE A 136 3.05 10.91 0.32
C ILE A 136 1.66 11.56 0.43
N ASN A 137 0.58 10.82 0.17
CA ASN A 137 -0.77 11.38 0.23
C ASN A 137 -1.17 11.91 1.62
N HIS A 138 -0.53 11.46 2.71
CA HIS A 138 -0.70 12.06 4.04
C HIS A 138 -0.26 13.54 4.08
N ILE A 139 0.84 13.85 3.39
CA ILE A 139 1.38 15.20 3.26
C ILE A 139 0.49 16.02 2.32
N ASP A 140 0.03 15.44 1.22
CA ASP A 140 -0.87 16.11 0.27
C ASP A 140 -2.22 16.48 0.93
N LEU A 141 -2.76 15.62 1.80
CA LEU A 141 -4.01 15.87 2.52
C LEU A 141 -3.91 16.95 3.59
N SER A 142 -2.85 16.88 4.42
CA SER A 142 -2.66 17.82 5.52
C SER A 142 -1.19 17.97 5.89
N PRO A 143 -0.49 18.96 5.30
CA PRO A 143 0.90 19.24 5.65
C PRO A 143 1.12 19.51 7.15
N ASN A 144 0.14 20.14 7.83
CA ASN A 144 0.26 20.50 9.24
C ASN A 144 0.09 19.32 10.20
N PHE A 145 -0.66 18.29 9.80
CA PHE A 145 -0.97 17.12 10.64
C PHE A 145 -0.50 15.80 10.01
N ALA A 146 0.29 15.84 8.93
CA ALA A 146 0.74 14.67 8.18
C ALA A 146 1.42 13.62 9.07
N GLY A 147 2.32 14.05 9.97
CA GLY A 147 3.01 13.14 10.89
C GLY A 147 2.05 12.45 11.88
N THR A 148 1.02 13.17 12.35
CA THR A 148 -0.01 12.59 13.22
C THR A 148 -0.88 11.60 12.47
N MET A 149 -1.33 11.96 11.26
CA MET A 149 -2.11 11.04 10.42
C MET A 149 -1.32 9.78 10.09
N MET A 150 -0.08 9.92 9.64
CA MET A 150 0.79 8.80 9.29
C MET A 150 1.01 7.88 10.50
N SER A 151 1.18 8.45 11.70
CA SER A 151 1.33 7.65 12.93
C SER A 151 0.07 6.84 13.26
N ILE A 152 -1.11 7.44 13.09
CA ILE A 152 -2.41 6.76 13.33
C ILE A 152 -2.62 5.65 12.30
N THR A 153 -2.45 5.96 11.01
CA THR A 153 -2.64 4.96 9.95
C THR A 153 -1.64 3.83 10.09
N ASN A 154 -0.37 4.13 10.41
CA ASN A 154 0.66 3.13 10.66
C ASN A 154 0.35 2.26 11.89
N CYS A 155 -0.17 2.82 12.98
CA CYS A 155 -0.57 2.05 14.15
C CYS A 155 -1.65 1.01 13.80
N ILE A 156 -2.70 1.43 13.10
CA ILE A 156 -3.80 0.54 12.66
C ILE A 156 -3.27 -0.51 11.66
N ALA A 157 -2.43 -0.08 10.71
CA ALA A 157 -1.83 -0.96 9.73
C ALA A 157 -0.83 -1.95 10.35
N SER A 158 -0.16 -1.61 11.45
CA SER A 158 0.74 -2.51 12.17
C SER A 158 -0.02 -3.64 12.87
N VAL A 159 -1.18 -3.34 13.47
CA VAL A 159 -2.06 -4.38 14.03
C VAL A 159 -2.46 -5.38 12.93
N THR A 160 -2.80 -4.86 11.75
CA THR A 160 -3.14 -5.68 10.58
C THR A 160 -1.96 -6.55 10.13
N ALA A 161 -0.74 -6.00 10.14
CA ALA A 161 0.49 -6.74 9.80
C ALA A 161 0.81 -7.87 10.80
N ILE A 162 0.46 -7.73 12.07
CA ILE A 162 0.63 -8.80 13.08
C ILE A 162 -0.34 -9.96 12.81
N ILE A 163 -1.58 -9.65 12.38
CA ILE A 163 -2.61 -10.65 12.12
C ILE A 163 -2.30 -11.45 10.85
N ALA A 164 -1.69 -10.83 9.84
CA ALA A 164 -1.40 -11.43 8.54
C ALA A 164 -0.66 -12.79 8.60
N PRO A 165 0.52 -12.91 9.26
CA PRO A 165 1.22 -14.18 9.36
C PRO A 165 0.48 -15.21 10.24
N ILE A 166 -0.32 -14.78 11.22
CA ILE A 166 -1.14 -15.70 12.03
C ILE A 166 -2.18 -16.38 11.13
N VAL A 167 -2.86 -15.61 10.29
CA VAL A 167 -3.82 -16.14 9.31
C VAL A 167 -3.12 -17.02 8.27
N CYS A 168 -1.95 -16.62 7.77
CA CYS A 168 -1.17 -17.44 6.85
C CYS A 168 -0.83 -18.81 7.47
N ASN A 169 -0.28 -18.83 8.68
CA ASN A 169 0.10 -20.06 9.37
C ASN A 169 -1.09 -20.97 9.68
N MET A 170 -2.28 -20.42 9.93
CA MET A 170 -3.50 -21.22 10.09
C MET A 170 -3.96 -21.87 8.78
N ILE A 171 -3.71 -21.24 7.63
CA ILE A 171 -4.08 -21.76 6.31
C ILE A 171 -3.06 -22.81 5.83
N VAL A 172 -1.77 -22.58 6.08
CA VAL A 172 -0.67 -23.44 5.60
C VAL A 172 -0.33 -24.52 6.65
N TYR A 173 -1.29 -25.38 6.98
CA TYR A 173 -1.09 -26.45 7.97
C TYR A 173 -0.26 -27.62 7.43
N GLU A 174 -0.47 -28.00 6.17
CA GLU A 174 0.16 -29.17 5.53
C GLU A 174 1.30 -28.78 4.58
N LYS A 175 1.56 -27.47 4.42
CA LYS A 175 2.57 -26.91 3.50
C LYS A 175 2.36 -27.34 2.04
N ASN A 176 1.10 -27.58 1.67
CA ASN A 176 0.72 -27.99 0.33
C ASN A 176 0.57 -26.78 -0.60
N MET A 177 0.85 -26.97 -1.90
CA MET A 177 0.76 -25.88 -2.89
C MET A 177 -0.65 -25.28 -2.99
N ASN A 178 -1.69 -26.10 -2.81
CA ASN A 178 -3.07 -25.60 -2.77
C ASN A 178 -3.34 -24.64 -1.60
N GLN A 179 -2.72 -24.85 -0.44
CA GLN A 179 -2.87 -23.97 0.71
C GLN A 179 -2.16 -22.63 0.47
N TRP A 180 -0.98 -22.66 -0.13
CA TRP A 180 -0.26 -21.46 -0.56
C TRP A 180 -1.05 -20.65 -1.60
N ASN A 181 -1.72 -21.33 -2.53
CA ASN A 181 -2.60 -20.66 -3.49
C ASN A 181 -3.71 -19.87 -2.79
N VAL A 182 -4.32 -20.42 -1.72
CA VAL A 182 -5.33 -19.71 -0.93
C VAL A 182 -4.75 -18.46 -0.28
N VAL A 183 -3.53 -18.53 0.29
CA VAL A 183 -2.85 -17.36 0.87
C VAL A 183 -2.60 -16.29 -0.19
N PHE A 184 -2.13 -16.67 -1.37
CA PHE A 184 -1.88 -15.74 -2.48
C PHE A 184 -3.17 -15.10 -3.00
N TYR A 185 -4.26 -15.86 -3.13
CA TYR A 185 -5.56 -15.31 -3.51
C TYR A 185 -6.12 -14.34 -2.45
N LEU A 186 -5.95 -14.67 -1.16
CA LEU A 186 -6.35 -13.80 -0.06
C LEU A 186 -5.57 -12.48 -0.09
N ALA A 187 -4.24 -12.55 -0.23
CA ALA A 187 -3.39 -11.37 -0.35
C ALA A 187 -3.77 -10.52 -1.58
N ALA A 188 -4.00 -11.15 -2.73
CA ALA A 188 -4.43 -10.46 -3.95
C ALA A 188 -5.79 -9.78 -3.78
N ALA A 189 -6.76 -10.43 -3.14
CA ALA A 189 -8.07 -9.86 -2.85
C ALA A 189 -7.97 -8.62 -1.93
N ILE A 190 -7.13 -8.69 -0.90
CA ILE A 190 -6.88 -7.57 0.02
C ILE A 190 -6.21 -6.41 -0.70
N TYR A 191 -5.20 -6.67 -1.54
CA TYR A 191 -4.56 -5.64 -2.36
C TYR A 191 -5.54 -4.96 -3.32
N ILE A 192 -6.35 -5.74 -4.04
CA ILE A 192 -7.30 -5.23 -5.02
C ILE A 192 -8.39 -4.39 -4.34
N SER A 193 -8.99 -4.91 -3.26
CA SER A 193 -10.06 -4.22 -2.53
C SER A 193 -9.55 -2.95 -1.84
N GLY A 194 -8.38 -2.99 -1.19
CA GLY A 194 -7.77 -1.83 -0.55
C GLY A 194 -7.47 -0.71 -1.55
N ASN A 195 -6.91 -1.05 -2.72
CA ASN A 195 -6.65 -0.05 -3.75
C ASN A 195 -7.93 0.45 -4.43
N LEU A 196 -8.94 -0.40 -4.63
CA LEU A 196 -10.22 0.02 -5.22
C LEU A 196 -10.88 1.11 -4.37
N ILE A 197 -10.89 0.91 -3.04
CA ILE A 197 -11.41 1.90 -2.09
C ILE A 197 -10.61 3.22 -2.19
N PHE A 198 -9.28 3.14 -2.31
CA PHE A 198 -8.43 4.32 -2.49
C PHE A 198 -8.67 5.05 -3.83
N ILE A 199 -8.91 4.32 -4.92
CA ILE A 199 -9.22 4.95 -6.22
C ILE A 199 -10.55 5.71 -6.14
N VAL A 200 -11.58 5.11 -5.52
CA VAL A 200 -12.92 5.69 -5.44
C VAL A 200 -12.98 6.85 -4.45
N PHE A 201 -12.45 6.66 -3.23
CA PHE A 201 -12.63 7.59 -2.11
C PHE A 201 -11.37 8.40 -1.76
N GLY A 202 -10.22 8.05 -2.32
CA GLY A 202 -8.98 8.79 -2.11
C GLY A 202 -9.00 10.15 -2.78
N SER A 203 -8.56 11.16 -2.03
CA SER A 203 -8.29 12.51 -2.50
C SER A 203 -6.83 12.86 -2.25
N SER A 204 -6.28 13.81 -3.02
CA SER A 204 -4.96 14.41 -2.81
C SER A 204 -5.04 15.94 -2.72
N GLU A 205 -6.24 16.44 -2.42
CA GLU A 205 -6.47 17.85 -2.13
C GLU A 205 -6.36 18.13 -0.64
N ILE A 206 -5.85 19.31 -0.32
CA ILE A 206 -5.68 19.76 1.06
C ILE A 206 -7.05 19.83 1.72
N GLN A 207 -7.21 19.12 2.84
CA GLN A 207 -8.48 19.05 3.53
C GLN A 207 -8.79 20.36 4.30
N PRO A 208 -10.07 20.76 4.41
CA PRO A 208 -10.46 22.03 5.06
C PRO A 208 -9.94 22.16 6.50
N TRP A 209 -9.86 21.05 7.21
CA TRP A 209 -9.39 20.99 8.59
C TRP A 209 -7.87 21.14 8.76
N ASN A 210 -7.09 21.19 7.66
CA ASN A 210 -5.66 21.45 7.72
C ASN A 210 -5.34 22.85 8.29
N ASN A 211 -6.20 23.85 8.05
CA ASN A 211 -6.07 25.21 8.56
C ASN A 211 -7.36 25.66 9.27
N PRO A 212 -7.49 25.42 10.59
CA PRO A 212 -8.70 25.78 11.34
C PRO A 212 -8.99 27.30 11.36
N LYS A 213 -7.98 28.16 11.10
CA LYS A 213 -8.18 29.61 10.99
C LYS A 213 -8.94 30.03 9.72
N ASN A 214 -8.78 29.32 8.61
CA ASN A 214 -9.48 29.64 7.36
C ASN A 214 -10.89 29.04 7.34
N ALA A 215 -11.09 27.88 7.97
CA ALA A 215 -12.40 27.23 8.07
C ALA A 215 -13.43 28.10 8.81
N ASN A 216 -13.04 28.78 9.89
CA ASN A 216 -13.93 29.69 10.62
C ASN A 216 -14.30 30.94 9.79
N VAL A 217 -13.39 31.43 8.94
CA VAL A 217 -13.65 32.58 8.06
C VAL A 217 -14.57 32.18 6.90
N GLN A 218 -14.38 30.98 6.33
CA GLN A 218 -15.25 30.42 5.28
C GLN A 218 -16.66 30.13 5.79
N GLU A 219 -16.81 29.49 6.95
CA GLU A 219 -18.12 29.27 7.57
C GLU A 219 -18.84 30.58 7.91
N GLN A 220 -18.09 31.63 8.32
CA GLN A 220 -18.68 32.95 8.58
C GLN A 220 -19.16 33.60 7.27
N SER A 221 -18.38 33.54 6.20
CA SER A 221 -18.79 34.08 4.90
C SER A 221 -19.97 33.34 4.25
N GLU A 222 -20.04 32.00 4.37
CA GLU A 222 -21.19 31.22 3.87
C GLU A 222 -22.46 31.49 4.68
N LYS A 223 -22.33 31.67 6.00
CA LYS A 223 -23.46 32.06 6.87
C LYS A 223 -23.94 33.47 6.58
N GLU A 224 -23.07 34.41 6.24
CA GLU A 224 -23.47 35.75 5.82
C GLU A 224 -24.19 35.73 4.45
N LEU A 225 -23.75 34.90 3.51
CA LEU A 225 -24.37 34.73 2.19
C LEU A 225 -25.73 34.02 2.21
N THR A 226 -26.04 33.23 3.24
CA THR A 226 -27.34 32.54 3.38
C THR A 226 -28.37 33.33 4.17
N VAL A 227 -27.98 34.48 4.74
CA VAL A 227 -28.85 35.36 5.53
C VAL A 227 -29.34 36.58 4.72
N ILE A 228 -28.87 36.74 3.48
CA ILE A 228 -29.34 37.74 2.49
C ILE A 228 -30.30 37.07 1.52
#